data_AF-A0A940B210-F1
#
_entry.id   AF-A0A940B210-F1
#
_cell.length_a   1.000
_cell.length_b   1.000
_cell.length_c   1.000
_cell.angle_alpha   90.00
_cell.angle_beta   90.00
_cell.angle_gamma   90.00
#
_symmetry.space_group_name_H-M   'P 1'
#
loop_
_entity.id
_entity.type
_entity.pdbx_description
1 polymer ?
#
loop_
_entity_poly.entity_id
_entity_poly.type
_entity_poly.pdbx_seq_one_letter_code
_entity_poly.pdbx_strand_id
1 'polypeptide(L)'
;SVDIENGFPIPPSKYTGGYPVEVSPKVAFAIELRKARAEKSLKEVAEKAGMTYQQYQRLENPRKTNPTLETLYKLQKVFNHPFLAL
;
A
#
# COMPACT_ATOMS: atom_id res chain seq x y z
N SER A 1 7.66 -7.94 17.41
CA SER A 1 7.71 -7.10 16.21
C SER A 1 6.95 -7.82 15.10
N VAL A 2 5.77 -7.35 14.71
CA VAL A 2 5.07 -7.95 13.56
C VAL A 2 5.88 -7.61 12.32
N ASP A 3 6.34 -8.64 11.62
CA ASP A 3 7.34 -8.52 10.56
C ASP A 3 6.67 -8.12 9.24
N ILE A 4 6.23 -6.86 9.15
CA ILE A 4 5.48 -6.33 8.00
C ILE A 4 6.28 -6.45 6.69
N GLU A 5 7.61 -6.58 6.79
CA GLU A 5 8.54 -6.73 5.66
C GLU A 5 8.50 -8.14 5.03
N ASN A 6 8.04 -9.16 5.75
CA ASN A 6 8.00 -10.55 5.26
C ASN A 6 6.73 -10.90 4.46
N GLY A 7 5.98 -9.90 4.01
CA GLY A 7 4.86 -10.16 3.10
C GLY A 7 3.64 -10.82 3.75
N PHE A 8 3.52 -10.82 5.10
CA PHE A 8 2.35 -11.40 5.77
C PHE A 8 1.04 -10.88 5.18
N PRO A 9 0.04 -11.77 5.00
CA PRO A 9 -1.25 -11.39 4.46
C PRO A 9 -1.90 -10.35 5.37
N ILE A 10 -2.55 -9.37 4.75
CA ILE A 10 -3.36 -8.40 5.49
C ILE A 10 -4.58 -9.17 6.02
N PRO A 11 -4.76 -9.29 7.34
CA PRO A 11 -5.89 -10.03 7.87
C PRO A 11 -7.21 -9.34 7.44
N PRO A 12 -8.26 -10.12 7.13
CA PRO A 12 -9.57 -9.53 6.90
C PRO A 12 -10.04 -8.81 8.17
N SER A 13 -10.69 -7.66 8.01
CA SER A 13 -11.25 -6.93 9.13
C SER A 13 -12.42 -7.73 9.72
N LYS A 14 -12.21 -8.39 10.86
CA LYS A 14 -13.29 -8.92 11.69
C LYS A 14 -13.45 -8.00 12.89
N TYR A 15 -14.48 -7.16 12.83
CA TYR A 15 -14.87 -6.35 13.97
C TYR A 15 -15.93 -7.10 14.77
N THR A 16 -15.56 -7.55 15.98
CA THR A 16 -16.45 -8.26 16.91
C THR A 16 -16.82 -7.42 18.14
N GLY A 17 -16.54 -6.10 18.07
CA GLY A 17 -16.65 -5.14 19.18
C GLY A 17 -15.34 -4.38 19.43
N GLY A 18 -15.42 -3.21 20.10
CA GLY A 18 -14.25 -2.36 20.46
C GLY A 18 -14.43 -0.89 20.08
N TYR A 19 -13.38 -0.07 20.22
CA TYR A 19 -13.39 1.32 19.73
C TYR A 19 -12.52 1.43 18.47
N PRO A 20 -13.01 2.09 17.40
CA PRO A 20 -12.18 2.35 16.23
C PRO A 20 -11.01 3.25 16.62
N VAL A 21 -9.84 2.96 16.08
CA VAL A 21 -8.65 3.78 16.24
C VAL A 21 -8.25 4.28 14.86
N GLU A 22 -8.19 5.60 14.71
CA GLU A 22 -7.72 6.20 13.48
C GLU A 22 -6.25 5.86 13.24
N VAL A 23 -5.94 5.50 12.00
CA VAL A 23 -4.58 5.25 11.55
C VAL A 23 -4.08 6.44 10.76
N SER A 24 -2.77 6.69 10.81
CA SER A 24 -2.19 7.74 9.97
C SER A 24 -2.44 7.45 8.48
N PRO A 25 -2.61 8.49 7.63
CA PRO A 25 -2.81 8.31 6.19
C PRO A 25 -1.69 7.50 5.51
N LYS A 26 -0.46 7.60 6.00
CA LYS A 26 0.68 6.78 5.53
C LYS A 26 0.41 5.30 5.71
N VAL A 27 -0.03 4.90 6.90
CA VAL A 27 -0.33 3.50 7.20
C VAL A 27 -1.51 3.01 6.36
N ALA A 28 -2.58 3.81 6.26
CA ALA A 28 -3.74 3.49 5.44
C ALA A 28 -3.35 3.26 3.98
N PHE A 29 -2.62 4.22 3.38
CA PHE A 29 -2.17 4.14 1.99
C PHE A 29 -1.30 2.91 1.71
N ALA A 30 -0.31 2.60 2.56
CA ALA A 30 0.54 1.42 2.35
C ALA A 30 -0.28 0.11 2.36
N ILE A 31 -1.28 0.02 3.24
CA ILE A 31 -2.17 -1.15 3.33
C ILE A 31 -3.08 -1.23 2.11
N GLU A 32 -3.67 -0.11 1.68
CA GLU A 32 -4.50 -0.04 0.47
C GLU A 32 -3.72 -0.40 -0.79
N LEU A 33 -2.48 0.09 -0.92
CA LEU A 33 -1.62 -0.23 -2.05
C LEU A 33 -1.32 -1.74 -2.11
N ARG A 34 -1.03 -2.38 -0.96
CA ARG A 34 -0.86 -3.84 -0.88
C ARG A 34 -2.13 -4.58 -1.29
N LYS A 35 -3.30 -4.10 -0.89
CA LYS A 35 -4.60 -4.69 -1.32
C LYS A 35 -4.81 -4.53 -2.82
N ALA A 36 -4.52 -3.36 -3.39
CA ALA A 36 -4.66 -3.08 -4.82
C ALA A 36 -3.70 -3.93 -5.68
N ARG A 37 -2.49 -4.20 -5.15
CA ARG A 37 -1.56 -5.15 -5.79
C ARG A 37 -2.12 -6.56 -5.86
N ALA A 38 -2.83 -7.00 -4.82
CA ALA A 38 -3.39 -8.35 -4.72
C ALA A 38 -2.31 -9.41 -5.05
N GLU A 39 -2.60 -10.29 -6.00
CA GLU A 39 -1.70 -11.38 -6.42
C GLU A 39 -0.58 -10.95 -7.38
N LYS A 40 -0.56 -9.68 -7.83
CA LYS A 40 0.52 -9.17 -8.71
C LYS A 40 1.83 -9.12 -7.95
N SER A 41 2.94 -9.40 -8.64
CA SER A 41 4.26 -9.30 -8.03
C SER A 41 4.68 -7.84 -7.84
N LEU A 42 5.53 -7.57 -6.84
CA LEU A 42 6.14 -6.25 -6.64
C LEU A 42 6.86 -5.76 -7.91
N LYS A 43 7.56 -6.68 -8.60
CA LYS A 43 8.31 -6.38 -9.83
C LYS A 43 7.38 -5.95 -10.96
N GLU A 44 6.30 -6.69 -11.20
CA GLU A 44 5.32 -6.38 -12.26
C GLU A 44 4.70 -5.00 -12.08
N VAL A 45 4.30 -4.66 -10.84
CA VAL A 45 3.70 -3.34 -10.58
C VAL A 45 4.74 -2.23 -10.67
N ALA A 46 5.96 -2.45 -10.17
CA ALA A 46 7.05 -1.48 -10.26
C ALA A 46 7.35 -1.13 -11.74
N GLU A 47 7.45 -2.14 -12.60
CA GLU A 47 7.66 -1.96 -14.04
C GLU A 47 6.53 -1.14 -14.67
N LYS A 48 5.27 -1.49 -14.40
CA LYS A 48 4.09 -0.74 -14.90
C LYS A 48 4.04 0.70 -14.40
N ALA A 49 4.51 0.96 -13.18
CA ALA A 49 4.57 2.28 -12.59
C ALA A 49 5.80 3.10 -13.03
N GLY A 50 6.73 2.51 -13.79
CA GLY A 50 8.00 3.15 -14.14
C GLY A 50 8.90 3.40 -12.94
N MET A 51 8.92 2.46 -11.98
CA MET A 51 9.67 2.54 -10.72
C MET A 51 10.59 1.33 -10.57
N THR A 52 11.62 1.46 -9.74
CA THR A 52 12.41 0.30 -9.32
C THR A 52 11.63 -0.56 -8.32
N TYR A 53 11.97 -1.85 -8.24
CA TYR A 53 11.43 -2.77 -7.25
C TYR A 53 11.50 -2.20 -5.82
N GLN A 54 12.65 -1.62 -5.43
CA GLN A 54 12.88 -1.07 -4.10
C GLN A 54 12.01 0.16 -3.82
N GLN A 55 11.82 1.02 -4.82
CA GLN A 55 10.93 2.17 -4.72
C GLN A 55 9.50 1.71 -4.46
N TYR A 56 9.01 0.75 -5.23
CA TYR A 56 7.65 0.21 -5.05
C TYR A 56 7.49 -0.51 -3.70
N GLN A 57 8.45 -1.38 -3.32
CA GLN A 57 8.45 -2.08 -2.03
C GLN A 57 8.40 -1.11 -0.84
N ARG A 58 9.09 0.04 -0.94
CA ARG A 58 9.08 1.08 0.09
C ARG A 58 7.69 1.70 0.28
N LEU A 59 6.91 1.85 -0.79
CA LEU A 59 5.56 2.42 -0.74
C LEU A 59 4.57 1.52 -0.01
N GLU A 60 4.74 0.20 -0.12
CA GLU A 60 3.93 -0.81 0.59
C GLU A 60 4.36 -1.01 2.06
N ASN A 61 5.44 -0.37 2.51
CA ASN A 61 5.89 -0.44 3.89
C ASN A 61 5.28 0.72 4.71
N PRO A 62 4.36 0.44 5.67
CA PRO A 62 3.70 1.48 6.47
C PRO A 62 4.64 2.37 7.28
N ARG A 63 5.87 1.90 7.58
CA ARG A 63 6.88 2.68 8.30
C ARG A 63 7.71 3.59 7.40
N LYS A 64 7.80 3.27 6.10
CA LYS A 64 8.70 3.96 5.15
C LYS A 64 7.96 4.74 4.07
N THR A 65 6.68 4.48 3.88
CA THR A 65 5.86 5.07 2.82
C THR A 65 5.80 6.60 2.92
N ASN A 66 6.03 7.24 1.78
CA ASN A 66 5.99 8.70 1.62
C ASN A 66 5.89 9.05 0.13
N PRO A 67 4.76 8.72 -0.53
CA PRO A 67 4.60 8.97 -1.96
C PRO A 67 4.56 10.47 -2.26
N THR A 68 5.11 10.87 -3.40
CA THR A 68 4.85 12.19 -3.99
C THR A 68 3.48 12.20 -4.68
N LEU A 69 2.92 13.38 -4.95
CA LEU A 69 1.70 13.49 -5.76
C LEU A 69 1.85 12.82 -7.13
N GLU A 70 3.01 12.97 -7.78
CA GLU A 70 3.30 12.31 -9.05
C GLU A 70 3.29 10.78 -8.92
N THR A 71 3.82 10.24 -7.82
CA THR A 71 3.78 8.80 -7.53
C THR A 71 2.34 8.31 -7.38
N LEU A 72 1.50 9.06 -6.65
CA LEU A 72 0.07 8.74 -6.52
C LEU A 72 -0.61 8.69 -7.88
N TYR A 73 -0.42 9.69 -8.73
CA TYR A 73 -0.98 9.70 -10.09
C TYR A 73 -0.55 8.51 -10.94
N LYS A 74 0.73 8.11 -10.87
CA LYS A 74 1.24 6.93 -11.59
C LYS A 74 0.53 5.65 -11.11
N LEU A 75 0.45 5.46 -9.80
CA LEU A 75 -0.19 4.29 -9.22
C LEU A 75 -1.69 4.24 -9.51
N GLN A 76 -2.39 5.38 -9.46
CA GLN A 76 -3.80 5.47 -9.82
C GLN A 76 -4.06 4.99 -11.25
N LYS A 77 -3.17 5.33 -12.20
CA LYS A 77 -3.25 4.85 -13.59
C LYS A 77 -2.97 3.35 -13.70
N VAL A 78 -1.96 2.84 -13.00
CA VAL A 78 -1.60 1.40 -13.01
C VAL A 78 -2.74 0.54 -12.46
N PHE A 79 -3.43 1.01 -11.42
CA PHE A 79 -4.49 0.27 -10.76
C PHE A 79 -5.90 0.62 -11.25
N ASN A 80 -6.06 1.66 -12.06
CA ASN A 80 -7.35 2.26 -12.38
C ASN A 80 -8.22 2.48 -11.12
N HIS A 81 -7.59 2.96 -10.05
CA HIS A 81 -8.18 3.09 -8.72
C HIS A 81 -7.70 4.39 -8.06
N PRO A 82 -8.59 5.23 -7.52
CA PRO A 82 -8.19 6.44 -6.81
C PRO A 82 -7.67 6.11 -5.41
N PHE A 83 -6.47 6.59 -5.06
CA PHE A 83 -5.96 6.57 -3.69
C PHE A 83 -6.26 7.92 -3.03
N LEU A 84 -7.32 7.97 -2.23
CA LEU A 84 -7.80 9.20 -1.61
C LEU A 84 -7.36 9.28 -0.15
N ALA A 85 -7.01 10.48 0.31
CA ALA A 85 -6.95 10.77 1.74
C ALA A 85 -8.39 11.02 2.20
N LEU A 86 -9.03 9.99 2.76
CA LEU A 86 -10.34 10.08 3.40
C LEU A 86 -10.18 10.46 4.88
#